data_AF-A0A3N5UYJ8-F1
#
_entry.id   AF-A0A3N5UYJ8-F1
#
_cell.length_a   1.000
_cell.length_b   1.000
_cell.length_c   1.000
_cell.angle_alpha   90.00
_cell.angle_beta   90.00
_cell.angle_gamma   90.00
#
_symmetry.space_group_name_H-M   'P 1'
#
loop_
_entity.id
_entity.type
_entity.pdbx_description
1 polymer ?
#
loop_
_entity_poly.entity_id
_entity_poly.type
_entity_poly.pdbx_seq_one_letter_code
_entity_poly.pdbx_strand_id
1 'polypeptide(L)'
;MFGLLKETFREWHEDRATRLAAALAYYTTFSLAPLLVLIIAIAGLVGGQEAAQNQTMTQVEELLGTEGREFVQEMIENASRPATGVTATVIGVVTLLFGALGVFGELQNSLNTIWEVKPRPAKGLL
;
A
#
# COMPACT_ATOMS: atom_id res chain seq x y z
N MET A 1 -25.00 28.51 6.67
CA MET A 1 -23.71 27.93 7.10
C MET A 1 -23.90 26.71 8.00
N PHE A 2 -24.64 26.80 9.11
CA PHE A 2 -24.89 25.65 10.00
C PHE A 2 -25.65 24.48 9.35
N GLY A 3 -26.61 24.78 8.46
CA GLY A 3 -27.35 23.77 7.70
C GLY A 3 -26.47 22.98 6.72
N LEU A 4 -25.51 23.65 6.06
CA LEU A 4 -24.54 23.00 5.17
C LEU A 4 -23.58 22.10 5.95
N LEU A 5 -23.06 22.57 7.10
CA LEU A 5 -22.20 21.75 7.96
C LEU A 5 -22.92 20.49 8.46
N LYS A 6 -24.20 20.62 8.83
CA LYS A 6 -25.02 19.49 9.27
C LYS A 6 -25.26 18.49 8.13
N GLU A 7 -25.49 18.99 6.92
CA GLU A 7 -25.68 18.14 5.74
C GLU A 7 -24.41 17.41 5.34
N THR A 8 -23.27 18.11 5.28
CA THR A 8 -21.96 17.49 5.01
C THR A 8 -21.60 16.43 6.04
N PHE A 9 -21.87 16.66 7.33
CA PHE A 9 -21.62 15.64 8.36
C PHE A 9 -22.52 14.41 8.20
N ARG A 10 -23.78 14.62 7.80
CA ARG A 10 -24.72 13.55 7.53
C ARG A 10 -24.26 12.70 6.34
N GLU A 11 -23.93 13.33 5.21
CA GLU A 11 -23.38 12.66 4.03
C GLU A 11 -22.07 11.92 4.36
N TRP A 12 -21.11 12.57 5.05
CA TRP A 12 -19.85 11.93 5.49
C TRP A 12 -20.09 10.63 6.29
N HIS A 13 -21.09 10.64 7.16
CA HIS A 13 -21.45 9.48 7.96
C HIS A 13 -22.20 8.42 7.14
N GLU A 14 -23.15 8.81 6.30
CA GLU A 14 -23.90 7.92 5.39
C GLU A 14 -22.94 7.22 4.41
N ASP A 15 -21.95 7.94 3.87
CA ASP A 15 -20.90 7.45 2.96
C ASP A 15 -19.85 6.57 3.66
N ARG A 16 -19.92 6.46 4.99
CA ARG A 16 -18.96 5.72 5.82
C ARG A 16 -17.51 6.18 5.58
N ALA A 17 -17.31 7.46 5.29
CA ALA A 17 -16.02 8.03 4.91
C ALA A 17 -14.92 7.74 5.95
N THR A 18 -15.24 7.80 7.25
CA THR A 18 -14.30 7.44 8.34
C THR A 18 -13.83 5.99 8.24
N ARG A 19 -14.73 5.05 7.93
CA ARG A 19 -14.39 3.62 7.80
C ARG A 19 -13.48 3.41 6.59
N LEU A 20 -13.75 4.10 5.49
CA LEU A 20 -12.98 3.99 4.25
C LEU A 20 -11.60 4.61 4.42
N ALA A 21 -11.48 5.74 5.13
CA ALA A 21 -10.20 6.32 5.54
C ALA A 21 -9.41 5.38 6.46
N ALA A 22 -10.07 4.72 7.42
CA ALA A 22 -9.43 3.75 8.30
C ALA A 22 -8.92 2.51 7.53
N ALA A 23 -9.72 1.99 6.58
CA ALA A 23 -9.31 0.90 5.70
C ALA A 23 -8.09 1.32 4.88
N LEU A 24 -8.14 2.48 4.21
CA LEU A 24 -7.02 3.01 3.43
C LEU A 24 -5.74 3.11 4.25
N ALA A 25 -5.81 3.67 5.45
CA ALA A 25 -4.66 3.77 6.35
C ALA A 25 -4.12 2.38 6.73
N TYR A 26 -5.00 1.47 7.14
CA TYR A 26 -4.64 0.09 7.49
C TYR A 26 -3.91 -0.60 6.33
N TYR A 27 -4.54 -0.68 5.15
CA TYR A 27 -3.94 -1.36 4.01
C TYR A 27 -2.64 -0.66 3.53
N THR A 28 -2.57 0.67 3.56
CA THR A 28 -1.33 1.39 3.22
C THR A 28 -0.20 1.01 4.19
N THR A 29 -0.44 1.06 5.50
CA THR A 29 0.57 0.71 6.50
C THR A 29 1.05 -0.74 6.35
N PHE A 30 0.14 -1.70 6.17
CA PHE A 30 0.50 -3.12 6.05
C PHE A 30 1.13 -3.48 4.69
N SER A 31 0.91 -2.69 3.64
CA SER A 31 1.49 -2.92 2.31
C SER A 31 2.78 -2.17 2.03
N LEU A 32 3.16 -1.23 2.89
CA LEU A 32 4.28 -0.31 2.65
C LEU A 32 5.60 -1.06 2.41
N ALA A 33 5.98 -1.96 3.31
CA ALA A 33 7.21 -2.76 3.15
C ALA A 33 7.20 -3.62 1.88
N PRO A 34 6.17 -4.47 1.65
CA PRO A 34 6.08 -5.28 0.45
C PRO A 34 6.21 -4.46 -0.84
N LEU A 35 5.55 -3.31 -0.89
CA LEU A 35 5.56 -2.44 -2.05
C LEU A 35 6.94 -1.83 -2.28
N LEU A 36 7.61 -1.35 -1.23
CA LEU A 36 8.96 -0.79 -1.33
C LEU A 36 9.98 -1.84 -1.75
N VAL A 37 9.92 -3.06 -1.20
CA VAL A 37 10.78 -4.18 -1.63
C VAL A 37 10.59 -4.45 -3.12
N LEU A 38 9.34 -4.48 -3.59
CA LEU A 38 9.04 -4.69 -5.01
C LEU A 38 9.59 -3.57 -5.89
N ILE A 39 9.42 -2.30 -5.50
CA ILE A 39 9.93 -1.13 -6.22
C ILE A 39 11.46 -1.17 -6.30
N ILE A 40 12.14 -1.44 -5.17
CA ILE A 40 13.60 -1.54 -5.10
C ILE A 40 14.10 -2.70 -5.96
N ALA A 41 13.42 -3.85 -5.93
CA ALA A 41 13.77 -4.99 -6.76
C ALA A 41 13.68 -4.66 -8.25
N ILE A 42 12.59 -4.02 -8.70
CA ILE A 42 12.39 -3.64 -10.10
C ILE A 42 13.41 -2.57 -10.53
N ALA A 43 13.61 -1.53 -9.73
CA ALA A 43 14.59 -0.47 -10.02
C ALA A 43 16.03 -1.02 -10.01
N GLY A 44 16.31 -1.99 -9.14
CA GLY A 44 17.59 -2.67 -9.05
C GLY A 44 17.97 -3.46 -10.30
N LEU A 45 17.00 -3.89 -11.12
CA LEU A 45 17.26 -4.57 -12.40
C LEU A 45 17.95 -3.66 -13.42
N VAL A 46 17.77 -2.33 -13.31
CA VAL A 46 18.32 -1.36 -14.26
C VAL A 46 19.52 -0.61 -13.68
N GLY A 47 19.42 -0.17 -12.42
CA GLY A 47 20.41 0.69 -11.77
C GLY A 47 21.29 0.02 -10.71
N GLY A 48 21.07 -1.26 -10.43
CA GLY A 48 21.68 -1.96 -9.29
C GLY A 48 20.90 -1.76 -7.99
N GLN A 49 20.86 -2.80 -7.16
CA GLN A 49 20.00 -2.85 -5.98
C GLN A 49 20.37 -1.81 -4.92
N GLU A 50 21.66 -1.57 -4.69
CA GLU A 50 22.14 -0.59 -3.72
C GLU A 50 21.78 0.85 -4.13
N ALA A 51 21.94 1.19 -5.41
CA ALA A 51 21.56 2.50 -5.93
C ALA A 51 20.04 2.74 -5.84
N ALA A 52 19.24 1.73 -6.18
CA ALA A 52 17.79 1.79 -6.06
C ALA A 52 17.34 1.99 -4.61
N GLN A 53 17.93 1.25 -3.67
CA GLN A 53 17.64 1.37 -2.25
C GLN A 53 18.04 2.76 -1.72
N ASN A 54 19.26 3.21 -2.00
CA ASN A 54 19.75 4.52 -1.55
C ASN A 54 18.87 5.67 -2.07
N GLN A 55 18.55 5.67 -3.37
CA GLN A 55 17.70 6.71 -3.96
C GLN A 55 16.29 6.71 -3.35
N THR A 56 15.73 5.53 -3.06
CA THR A 56 14.44 5.41 -2.40
C THR A 56 14.49 5.99 -0.99
N MET A 57 15.54 5.67 -0.21
CA MET A 57 15.69 6.18 1.15
C MET A 57 15.92 7.70 1.19
N THR A 58 16.63 8.26 0.21
CA THR A 58 16.76 9.73 0.07
C THR A 58 15.39 10.40 -0.12
N GLN A 59 14.52 9.85 -0.97
CA GLN A 59 13.17 10.41 -1.15
C GLN A 59 12.30 10.26 0.10
N VAL A 60 12.42 9.14 0.82
CA VAL A 60 11.72 8.96 2.09
C VAL A 60 12.18 10.01 3.11
N GLU A 61 13.48 10.28 3.18
CA GLU A 61 14.05 11.29 4.07
C GLU A 61 13.61 12.71 3.71
N GLU A 62 13.56 13.05 2.42
CA GLU A 62 13.06 14.36 1.96
C GLU A 62 11.59 14.59 2.35
N LEU A 63 10.78 13.53 2.38
CA LEU A 63 9.34 13.61 2.66
C LEU A 63 9.00 13.48 4.15
N LEU A 64 9.70 12.61 4.88
CA LEU A 64 9.37 12.19 6.25
C LEU A 64 10.46 12.53 7.28
N GLY A 65 11.58 13.10 6.84
CA GLY A 65 12.75 13.34 7.67
C GLY A 65 13.53 12.07 8.01
N THR A 66 14.58 12.24 8.81
CA THR A 66 15.50 11.16 9.18
C THR A 66 14.82 10.04 9.95
N GLU A 67 13.91 10.36 10.88
CA GLU A 67 13.15 9.34 11.64
C GLU A 67 12.29 8.47 10.70
N GLY A 68 11.64 9.07 9.70
CA GLY A 68 10.86 8.34 8.70
C GLY A 68 11.73 7.43 7.84
N ARG A 69 12.94 7.88 7.48
CA ARG A 69 13.93 7.07 6.76
C ARG A 69 14.33 5.85 7.58
N GLU A 70 14.70 6.04 8.85
CA GLU A 70 15.10 4.94 9.74
C GLU A 70 13.99 3.91 9.90
N PHE A 71 12.75 4.36 10.15
CA PHE A 71 11.60 3.48 10.26
C PHE A 71 11.36 2.64 8.99
N VAL A 72 11.40 3.27 7.82
CA VAL A 72 11.20 2.57 6.55
C VAL A 72 12.36 1.62 6.25
N GLN A 73 13.59 2.02 6.55
CA GLN A 73 14.78 1.19 6.37
C GLN A 73 14.70 -0.08 7.21
N GLU A 74 14.37 0.02 8.50
CA GLU A 74 14.16 -1.15 9.36
C GLU A 74 13.05 -2.06 8.81
N MET A 75 11.97 -1.47 8.30
CA MET A 75 10.86 -2.23 7.71
C MET A 75 11.32 -3.05 6.49
N ILE A 76 12.10 -2.44 5.60
CA ILE A 76 12.67 -3.11 4.42
C ILE A 76 13.68 -4.18 4.83
N GLU A 77 14.57 -3.90 5.77
CA GLU A 77 15.56 -4.87 6.25
C GLU A 77 14.90 -6.11 6.86
N ASN A 78 13.81 -5.93 7.61
CA ASN A 78 13.02 -7.04 8.14
C ASN A 78 12.28 -7.81 7.04
N ALA A 79 11.72 -7.12 6.04
CA ALA A 79 11.03 -7.75 4.92
C ALA A 79 11.98 -8.47 3.93
N SER A 80 13.23 -8.01 3.84
CA SER A 80 14.24 -8.51 2.89
C SER A 80 15.07 -9.67 3.45
N ARG A 81 14.80 -10.13 4.68
CA ARG A 81 15.53 -11.26 5.27
C ARG A 81 15.31 -12.50 4.42
N PRO A 82 16.37 -13.11 3.85
CA PRO A 82 16.22 -14.26 2.98
C PRO A 82 15.55 -15.41 3.74
N ALA A 83 14.40 -15.87 3.24
CA ALA A 83 13.87 -17.15 3.63
C ALA A 83 14.81 -18.22 3.01
N THR A 84 15.46 -19.03 3.86
CA THR A 84 16.47 -19.99 3.40
C THR A 84 15.85 -21.07 2.52
N GLY A 85 16.32 -21.19 1.27
CA GLY A 85 15.89 -22.20 0.30
C GLY A 85 14.94 -21.69 -0.78
N VAL A 86 14.98 -22.34 -1.96
CA VAL A 86 14.19 -21.97 -3.15
C VAL A 86 12.68 -22.00 -2.87
N THR A 87 12.20 -23.02 -2.16
CA THR A 87 10.78 -23.15 -1.77
C THR A 87 10.34 -22.00 -0.88
N ALA A 88 11.15 -21.61 0.10
CA ALA A 88 10.84 -20.52 1.02
C ALA A 88 10.82 -19.17 0.28
N THR A 89 11.73 -18.97 -0.68
CA THR A 89 11.76 -17.78 -1.54
C THR A 89 10.51 -17.70 -2.42
N VAL A 90 10.10 -18.79 -3.08
CA VAL A 90 8.88 -18.83 -3.90
C VAL A 90 7.64 -18.52 -3.07
N ILE A 91 7.51 -19.13 -1.89
CA ILE A 91 6.38 -18.87 -0.97
C ILE A 91 6.39 -17.40 -0.52
N GLY A 92 7.56 -16.84 -0.19
CA GLY A 92 7.70 -15.44 0.21
C GLY A 92 7.26 -14.48 -0.89
N VAL A 93 7.74 -14.67 -2.12
CA VAL A 93 7.35 -13.85 -3.28
C VAL A 93 5.85 -13.94 -3.54
N VAL A 94 5.27 -15.14 -3.53
CA VAL A 94 3.83 -15.33 -3.72
C VAL A 94 3.05 -14.59 -2.63
N THR A 95 3.45 -14.75 -1.36
CA THR A 95 2.79 -14.09 -0.21
C THR A 95 2.84 -12.57 -0.34
N LEU A 96 4.00 -12.02 -0.71
CA LEU A 96 4.18 -10.58 -0.95
C LEU A 96 3.28 -10.07 -2.08
N LEU A 97 3.22 -10.78 -3.20
CA LEU A 97 2.36 -10.42 -4.33
C LEU A 97 0.88 -10.45 -3.94
N PHE A 98 0.43 -11.49 -3.23
CA PHE A 98 -0.95 -11.57 -2.75
C PHE A 98 -1.29 -10.46 -1.76
N GLY A 99 -0.40 -10.15 -0.82
CA GLY A 99 -0.58 -9.05 0.13
C GLY A 99 -0.69 -7.69 -0.58
N ALA A 100 0.23 -7.42 -1.52
CA ALA A 100 0.21 -6.18 -2.31
C ALA A 100 -1.05 -6.05 -3.17
N LEU A 101 -1.45 -7.12 -3.88
CA LEU A 101 -2.66 -7.13 -4.71
C LEU A 101 -3.94 -6.97 -3.87
N GLY A 102 -4.01 -7.58 -2.69
CA GLY A 102 -5.14 -7.43 -1.77
C GLY A 102 -5.34 -5.98 -1.33
N VAL A 103 -4.25 -5.26 -1.08
CA VAL A 103 -4.30 -3.84 -0.70
C VAL A 103 -4.79 -2.96 -1.84
N PHE A 104 -4.29 -3.16 -3.07
CA PHE A 104 -4.81 -2.43 -4.23
C PHE A 104 -6.30 -2.74 -4.50
N GLY A 105 -6.71 -3.99 -4.28
CA GLY A 105 -8.10 -4.41 -4.39
C GLY A 105 -9.00 -3.67 -3.40
N GLU A 106 -8.59 -3.58 -2.13
CA GLU A 106 -9.38 -2.82 -1.15
C GLU A 106 -9.32 -1.31 -1.40
N LEU A 107 -8.18 -0.76 -1.83
CA LEU A 107 -8.10 0.66 -2.21
C LEU A 107 -9.15 0.98 -3.27
N GLN A 108 -9.23 0.17 -4.33
CA GLN A 108 -10.25 0.34 -5.37
C GLN A 108 -11.67 0.16 -4.82
N ASN A 109 -11.91 -0.87 -4.01
CA ASN A 109 -13.20 -1.11 -3.40
C ASN A 109 -13.65 0.07 -2.52
N SER A 110 -12.71 0.63 -1.76
CA SER A 110 -12.95 1.77 -0.88
C SER A 110 -13.26 3.02 -1.69
N LEU A 111 -12.46 3.34 -2.71
CA LEU A 111 -12.70 4.47 -3.60
C LEU A 111 -14.00 4.34 -4.39
N ASN A 112 -14.30 3.14 -4.91
CA ASN A 112 -15.56 2.86 -5.59
C ASN A 112 -16.77 3.04 -4.66
N THR A 113 -16.62 2.69 -3.38
CA THR A 113 -17.67 2.92 -2.37
C THR A 113 -17.86 4.40 -2.09
N ILE A 114 -16.78 5.18 -1.88
CA ILE A 114 -16.86 6.64 -1.64
C ILE A 114 -17.50 7.36 -2.82
N TRP A 115 -17.13 6.99 -4.05
CA TRP A 115 -17.59 7.66 -5.27
C TRP A 115 -18.85 7.06 -5.88
N GLU A 116 -19.54 6.17 -5.16
CA GLU A 116 -20.73 5.46 -5.63
C GLU A 116 -20.58 4.81 -7.02
N VAL A 117 -19.35 4.43 -7.37
CA VAL A 117 -19.06 3.78 -8.64
C VAL A 117 -19.60 2.36 -8.56
N LYS A 118 -20.73 2.11 -9.22
CA LYS A 118 -21.27 0.76 -9.33
C LYS A 118 -20.20 -0.17 -9.91
N PRO A 119 -19.78 -1.22 -9.19
CA PRO A 119 -18.83 -2.18 -9.73
C PRO A 119 -19.40 -2.73 -11.04
N ARG A 120 -18.58 -2.69 -12.11
CA ARG A 120 -18.98 -3.32 -13.38
C ARG A 120 -19.33 -4.78 -13.05
N PRO A 121 -20.50 -5.29 -13.47
CA PRO A 121 -20.87 -6.67 -13.20
C PRO A 121 -19.72 -7.54 -13.66
N ALA A 122 -19.21 -8.38 -12.75
CA ALA A 122 -18.19 -9.35 -13.07
C ALA A 122 -18.69 -10.12 -14.29
N LYS A 123 -18.01 -9.98 -15.43
CA LYS A 123 -18.13 -10.97 -16.49
C LYS A 123 -17.55 -12.23 -15.88
N GLY A 124 -18.45 -13.04 -15.31
CA GLY A 124 -18.14 -14.38 -14.89
C GLY A 124 -17.49 -15.08 -16.07
N LEU A 125 -16.29 -15.61 -15.86
CA LEU A 125 -15.88 -16.78 -16.59
C LEU A 125 -16.62 -17.94 -15.93
N LEU A 126 -17.83 -18.18 -16.42
CA LEU A 126 -18.58 -19.43 -16.58
C LEU A 126 -19.97 -19.09 -17.15
#